data_AF-A0A3P3ZC18-F1
#
_entry.id   AF-A0A3P3ZC18-F1
#
_cell.length_a   1.000
_cell.length_b   1.000
_cell.length_c   1.000
_cell.angle_alpha   90.00
_cell.angle_beta   90.00
_cell.angle_gamma   90.00
#
_symmetry.space_group_name_H-M   'P 1'
#
loop_
_entity.id
_entity.type
_entity.pdbx_description
1 polymer ?
#
loop_
_entity_poly.entity_id
_entity_poly.type
_entity_poly.pdbx_seq_one_letter_code
_entity_poly.pdbx_strand_id
1 'polypeptide(L)'
;MDTMNLQQASRSIHEMLYTLGTSLDRFRGANGLQHLANTGRLSLLSLFGMFERTRDENYEKRSSAIFETRRCLLQLVDDFEGIAGTTEKLMQGIDRLLVTLEQFHRCCDIEIDDRINVDDSAIKQLEQRFQQIREANSRLKGSLEDFSTSKVTCVDITRNVIMEVEKVNTDTSRNVAAALTDFDHQRRRVQIKENEMAQAMSRTSREDPAVRFAELNYVKESEVLEGLGRKYIDSLGNAMKATHFVLEQSSMTGWASSNVFFVQLGQLFSEMSASAKAIAANLLFIKNSQKVSHQLTEEKRRILQEQRATSTAAVAATVTTTRPFTEGASASPGASSPYSCTNDSLVPSPLPTASQLGPSAKEGSPTEGPERRPVNIEDLFQ
;
A
#
# COMPACT_ATOMS: atom_id res chain seq x y z
N MET A 1 29.41 16.67 29.40
CA MET A 1 30.16 17.36 28.32
C MET A 1 29.20 18.42 27.77
N ASP A 2 28.76 19.35 28.63
CA ASP A 2 27.50 20.12 28.44
C ASP A 2 27.64 21.63 28.65
N THR A 3 28.83 22.12 29.00
CA THR A 3 29.08 23.55 29.22
C THR A 3 29.22 24.34 27.91
N MET A 4 29.54 23.65 26.81
CA MET A 4 29.78 24.26 25.50
C MET A 4 28.48 24.78 24.84
N ASN A 5 27.34 24.12 25.11
CA ASN A 5 26.02 24.54 24.63
C ASN A 5 25.48 25.76 25.40
N LEU A 6 25.77 25.85 26.70
CA LEU A 6 25.29 26.95 27.56
C LEU A 6 26.03 28.26 27.27
N GLN A 7 27.34 28.20 26.99
CA GLN A 7 28.14 29.38 26.59
C GLN A 7 27.74 29.90 25.21
N GLN A 8 27.38 29.03 24.28
CA GLN A 8 26.93 29.43 22.95
C GLN A 8 25.51 30.02 22.99
N ALA A 9 24.60 29.43 23.77
CA ALA A 9 23.30 30.03 24.06
C ALA A 9 23.43 31.37 24.78
N SER A 10 24.33 31.48 25.76
CA SER A 10 24.59 32.73 26.50
C SER A 10 25.16 33.83 25.60
N ARG A 11 26.11 33.51 24.71
CA ARG A 11 26.62 34.47 23.71
C ARG A 11 25.53 34.92 22.75
N SER A 12 24.71 33.99 22.24
CA SER A 12 23.58 34.29 21.36
C SER A 12 22.52 35.18 22.05
N ILE A 13 22.21 34.93 23.32
CA ILE A 13 21.32 35.77 24.14
C ILE A 13 21.94 37.15 24.38
N HIS A 14 23.24 37.22 24.65
CA HIS A 14 23.93 38.49 24.90
C HIS A 14 24.01 39.35 23.64
N GLU A 15 24.27 38.72 22.49
CA GLU A 15 24.24 39.35 21.17
C GLU A 15 22.82 39.86 20.87
N MET A 16 21.78 39.05 21.09
CA MET A 16 20.37 39.48 20.99
C MET A 16 20.04 40.68 21.89
N LEU A 17 20.47 40.66 23.15
CA LEU A 17 20.23 41.76 24.10
C LEU A 17 20.95 43.04 23.69
N TYR A 18 22.15 42.92 23.12
CA TYR A 18 22.91 44.05 22.60
C TYR A 18 22.26 44.65 21.34
N THR A 19 21.79 43.81 20.41
CA THR A 19 21.03 44.25 19.24
C THR A 19 19.68 44.86 19.62
N LEU A 20 19.02 44.32 20.66
CA LEU A 20 17.80 44.91 21.22
C LEU A 20 18.07 46.29 21.82
N GLY A 21 19.13 46.44 22.61
CA GLY A 21 19.52 47.72 23.19
C GLY A 21 19.80 48.78 22.12
N THR A 22 20.54 48.43 21.09
CA THR A 22 20.90 49.35 19.99
C THR A 22 19.71 49.69 19.08
N SER A 23 18.80 48.75 18.83
CA SER A 23 17.56 49.02 18.09
C SER A 23 16.57 49.88 18.89
N LEU A 24 16.50 49.71 20.22
CA LEU A 24 15.64 50.50 21.10
C LEU A 24 16.12 51.93 21.26
N ASP A 25 17.42 52.18 21.12
CA ASP A 25 18.01 53.53 21.20
C ASP A 25 17.46 54.47 20.11
N ARG A 26 16.97 53.93 18.98
CA ARG A 26 16.29 54.68 17.92
C ARG A 26 14.92 55.23 18.35
N PHE A 27 14.34 54.67 19.41
CA PHE A 27 13.07 55.09 20.02
C PHE A 27 13.30 55.94 21.28
N ARG A 28 14.48 56.55 21.43
CA ARG A 28 14.79 57.40 22.57
C ARG A 28 14.38 58.85 22.31
N GLY A 29 13.37 59.35 23.04
CA GLY A 29 12.86 60.73 22.91
C GLY A 29 11.42 60.90 23.41
N ALA A 30 10.90 62.14 23.37
CA ALA A 30 9.62 62.52 23.99
C ALA A 30 8.39 61.73 23.47
N ASN A 31 8.44 61.20 22.24
CA ASN A 31 7.38 60.37 21.64
C ASN A 31 7.86 58.96 21.29
N GLY A 32 9.06 58.58 21.73
CA GLY A 32 9.71 57.35 21.32
C GLY A 32 9.02 56.10 21.86
N LEU A 33 8.46 56.18 23.07
CA LEU A 33 7.65 55.10 23.66
C LEU A 33 6.31 54.92 22.92
N GLN A 34 5.73 55.99 22.40
CA GLN A 34 4.48 55.96 21.63
C GLN A 34 4.73 55.46 20.20
N HIS A 35 5.86 55.82 19.59
CA HIS A 35 6.32 55.16 18.36
C HIS A 35 6.61 53.69 18.60
N LEU A 36 7.32 53.31 19.66
CA LEU A 36 7.54 51.91 20.01
C LEU A 36 6.22 51.17 20.31
N ALA A 37 5.19 51.82 20.87
CA ALA A 37 3.90 51.18 21.08
C ALA A 37 3.09 51.04 19.77
N ASN A 38 3.17 52.02 18.87
CA ASN A 38 2.48 52.00 17.58
C ASN A 38 3.17 51.09 16.55
N THR A 39 4.48 50.93 16.65
CA THR A 39 5.37 50.17 15.76
C THR A 39 5.71 48.78 16.36
N GLY A 40 5.88 48.69 17.69
CA GLY A 40 6.75 47.71 18.35
C GLY A 40 6.06 46.59 19.11
N ARG A 41 5.24 45.81 18.42
CA ARG A 41 5.14 44.38 18.78
C ARG A 41 5.50 43.46 17.63
N LEU A 42 5.06 43.80 16.41
CA LEU A 42 5.46 43.11 15.18
C LEU A 42 6.81 43.59 14.67
N SER A 43 7.09 44.89 14.73
CA SER A 43 8.34 45.46 14.20
C SER A 43 9.57 45.08 15.03
N LEU A 44 9.45 45.01 16.37
CA LEU A 44 10.52 44.48 17.24
C LEU A 44 10.74 42.98 17.00
N LEU A 45 9.69 42.16 16.92
CA LEU A 45 9.82 40.70 16.71
C LEU A 45 10.27 40.34 15.28
N SER A 46 9.91 41.15 14.27
CA SER A 46 10.43 41.06 12.90
C SER A 46 11.90 41.50 12.84
N LEU A 47 12.30 42.53 13.61
CA LEU A 47 13.70 42.95 13.74
C LEU A 47 14.64 41.84 14.24
N PHE A 48 14.13 40.90 15.03
CA PHE A 48 14.91 39.76 15.52
C PHE A 48 14.88 38.54 14.59
N GLY A 49 14.05 38.50 13.55
CA GLY A 49 13.88 37.34 12.65
C GLY A 49 13.45 36.04 13.35
N MET A 50 13.19 36.06 14.66
CA MET A 50 12.94 34.89 15.51
C MET A 50 11.49 34.39 15.39
N PHE A 51 10.54 35.28 15.12
CA PHE A 51 9.13 34.91 14.91
C PHE A 51 8.87 34.41 13.48
N GLU A 52 9.62 34.92 12.50
CA GLU A 52 9.60 34.47 11.10
C GLU A 52 10.17 33.05 10.99
N ARG A 53 11.35 32.78 11.59
CA ARG A 53 11.96 31.44 11.62
C ARG A 53 11.03 30.34 12.13
N THR A 54 10.38 30.55 13.29
CA THR A 54 9.56 29.50 13.90
C THR A 54 8.27 29.21 13.14
N ARG A 55 7.67 30.19 12.46
CA ARG A 55 6.48 29.95 11.62
C ARG A 55 6.85 29.36 10.27
N ASP A 56 7.97 29.78 9.69
CA ASP A 56 8.48 29.25 8.43
C ASP A 56 8.89 27.78 8.58
N GLU A 57 9.62 27.44 9.64
CA GLU A 57 9.96 26.04 9.97
C GLU A 57 8.72 25.16 10.14
N ASN A 58 7.69 25.69 10.81
CA ASN A 58 6.42 24.97 10.97
C ASN A 58 5.66 24.80 9.65
N TYR A 59 5.72 25.80 8.77
CA TYR A 59 5.14 25.72 7.43
C TYR A 59 5.90 24.73 6.54
N GLU A 60 7.24 24.76 6.53
CA GLU A 60 8.08 23.81 5.79
C GLU A 60 7.85 22.38 6.25
N LYS A 61 7.76 22.15 7.56
CA LYS A 61 7.42 20.83 8.13
C LYS A 61 6.05 20.35 7.65
N ARG A 62 5.05 21.24 7.61
CA ARG A 62 3.70 20.91 7.10
C ARG A 62 3.68 20.66 5.60
N SER A 63 4.43 21.44 4.81
CA SER A 63 4.57 21.22 3.37
C SER A 63 5.23 19.86 3.09
N SER A 64 6.25 19.50 3.87
CA SER A 64 6.87 18.16 3.81
C SER A 64 5.87 17.06 4.17
N ALA A 65 5.05 17.26 5.20
CA ALA A 65 3.99 16.32 5.56
C ALA A 65 2.96 16.15 4.43
N ILE A 66 2.58 17.23 3.74
CA ILE A 66 1.70 17.18 2.57
C ILE A 66 2.29 16.35 1.45
N PHE A 67 3.58 16.53 1.15
CA PHE A 67 4.26 15.76 0.12
C PHE A 67 4.29 14.26 0.46
N GLU A 68 4.59 13.92 1.71
CA GLU A 68 4.55 12.54 2.18
C GLU A 68 3.13 11.96 2.17
N THR A 69 2.11 12.72 2.59
CA THR A 69 0.71 12.30 2.53
C THR A 69 0.31 12.01 1.08
N ARG A 70 0.66 12.88 0.13
CA ARG A 70 0.41 12.63 -1.30
C ARG A 70 1.05 11.32 -1.76
N ARG A 71 2.31 11.08 -1.39
CA ARG A 71 3.03 9.84 -1.72
C ARG A 71 2.33 8.61 -1.15
N CYS A 72 1.90 8.66 0.11
CA CYS A 72 1.16 7.57 0.74
C CYS A 72 -0.19 7.31 0.06
N LEU A 73 -0.94 8.35 -0.30
CA LEU A 73 -2.23 8.20 -0.99
C LEU A 73 -2.06 7.58 -2.38
N LEU A 74 -1.01 7.96 -3.13
CA LEU A 74 -0.68 7.32 -4.40
C LEU A 74 -0.38 5.83 -4.22
N GLN A 75 0.43 5.49 -3.22
CA GLN A 75 0.73 4.09 -2.90
C GLN A 75 -0.54 3.31 -2.54
N LEU A 76 -1.48 3.90 -1.79
CA LEU A 76 -2.75 3.26 -1.47
C LEU A 76 -3.56 2.93 -2.72
N VAL A 77 -3.60 3.84 -3.71
CA VAL A 77 -4.27 3.58 -4.99
C VAL A 77 -3.63 2.39 -5.70
N ASP A 78 -2.30 2.38 -5.80
CA ASP A 78 -1.56 1.29 -6.44
C ASP A 78 -1.79 -0.05 -5.73
N ASP A 79 -1.80 -0.05 -4.40
CA ASP A 79 -2.03 -1.24 -3.58
C ASP A 79 -3.47 -1.75 -3.73
N PHE A 80 -4.48 -0.86 -3.75
CA PHE A 80 -5.87 -1.25 -3.99
C PHE A 80 -6.06 -1.88 -5.38
N GLU A 81 -5.46 -1.28 -6.41
CA GLU A 81 -5.50 -1.83 -7.77
C GLU A 81 -4.75 -3.16 -7.87
N GLY A 82 -3.58 -3.26 -7.24
CA GLY A 82 -2.75 -4.47 -7.25
C GLY A 82 -3.44 -5.66 -6.56
N ILE A 83 -4.03 -5.43 -5.38
CA ILE A 83 -4.78 -6.46 -4.64
C ILE A 83 -6.01 -6.88 -5.44
N ALA A 84 -6.76 -5.93 -6.01
CA ALA A 84 -7.94 -6.24 -6.81
C ALA A 84 -7.58 -7.03 -8.07
N GLY A 85 -6.55 -6.62 -8.82
CA GLY A 85 -6.09 -7.32 -10.01
C GLY A 85 -5.58 -8.73 -9.71
N THR A 86 -4.95 -8.94 -8.56
CA THR A 86 -4.55 -10.29 -8.11
C THR A 86 -5.77 -11.16 -7.79
N THR A 87 -6.78 -10.56 -7.17
CA THR A 87 -8.03 -11.26 -6.81
C THR A 87 -8.84 -11.63 -8.05
N GLU A 88 -8.96 -10.75 -9.03
CA GLU A 88 -9.59 -11.03 -10.33
C GLU A 88 -8.91 -12.22 -11.05
N LYS A 89 -7.57 -12.26 -11.07
CA LYS A 89 -6.80 -13.37 -11.65
C LYS A 89 -7.07 -14.70 -10.93
N LEU A 90 -7.16 -14.68 -9.60
CA LEU A 90 -7.52 -15.86 -8.82
C LEU A 90 -8.91 -16.38 -9.22
N MET A 91 -9.89 -15.48 -9.33
CA MET A 91 -11.25 -15.85 -9.73
C MET A 91 -11.32 -16.42 -11.15
N GLN A 92 -10.57 -15.84 -12.10
CA GLN A 92 -10.43 -16.40 -13.46
C GLN A 92 -9.82 -17.81 -13.43
N GLY A 93 -8.83 -18.06 -12.56
CA GLY A 93 -8.23 -19.37 -12.37
C GLY A 93 -9.22 -20.41 -11.82
N ILE A 94 -10.04 -20.03 -10.83
CA ILE A 94 -11.11 -20.87 -10.28
C ILE A 94 -12.12 -21.21 -11.38
N ASP A 95 -12.59 -20.22 -12.14
CA ASP A 95 -13.55 -20.42 -13.23
C ASP A 95 -13.03 -21.44 -14.26
N ARG A 96 -11.77 -21.27 -14.70
CA ARG A 96 -11.11 -22.19 -15.63
C ARG A 96 -11.01 -23.61 -15.08
N LEU A 97 -10.67 -23.75 -13.80
CA LEU A 97 -10.58 -25.04 -13.13
C LEU A 97 -11.95 -25.74 -13.12
N LEU A 98 -13.02 -25.02 -12.78
CA LEU A 98 -14.36 -25.60 -12.75
C LEU A 98 -14.85 -26.04 -14.14
N VAL A 99 -14.58 -25.25 -15.18
CA VAL A 99 -14.85 -25.64 -16.57
C VAL A 99 -14.06 -26.90 -16.95
N THR A 100 -12.78 -26.97 -16.57
CA THR A 100 -11.93 -28.14 -16.83
C THR A 100 -12.45 -29.39 -16.11
N LEU A 101 -12.93 -29.25 -14.87
CA LEU A 101 -13.52 -30.36 -14.11
C LEU A 101 -14.81 -30.87 -14.74
N GLU A 102 -15.65 -29.99 -15.26
CA GLU A 102 -16.87 -30.39 -16.01
C GLU A 102 -16.51 -31.12 -17.31
N GLN A 103 -15.50 -30.66 -18.03
CA GLN A 103 -15.00 -31.35 -19.23
C GLN A 103 -14.39 -32.71 -18.90
N PHE A 104 -13.59 -32.78 -17.83
CA PHE A 104 -13.03 -34.03 -17.33
C PHE A 104 -14.13 -35.05 -17.02
N HIS A 105 -15.19 -34.60 -16.35
CA HIS A 105 -16.36 -35.43 -16.09
C HIS A 105 -17.00 -35.96 -17.36
N ARG A 106 -17.22 -35.09 -18.37
CA ARG A 106 -17.80 -35.50 -19.66
C ARG A 106 -16.93 -36.49 -20.43
N CYS A 107 -15.61 -36.35 -20.39
CA CYS A 107 -14.70 -37.19 -21.16
C CYS A 107 -14.36 -38.52 -20.47
N CYS A 108 -14.23 -38.52 -19.14
CA CYS A 108 -13.78 -39.68 -18.40
C CYS A 108 -14.94 -40.42 -17.75
N ASP A 109 -15.82 -39.72 -17.04
CA ASP A 109 -16.80 -40.39 -16.18
C ASP A 109 -18.01 -40.89 -16.96
N ILE A 110 -18.43 -40.18 -18.01
CA ILE A 110 -19.51 -40.64 -18.90
C ILE A 110 -19.09 -41.91 -19.65
N GLU A 111 -17.84 -41.98 -20.10
CA GLU A 111 -17.31 -43.15 -20.85
C GLU A 111 -17.02 -44.36 -19.94
N ILE A 112 -16.78 -44.15 -18.63
CA ILE A 112 -16.62 -45.24 -17.65
C ILE A 112 -17.98 -45.85 -17.28
N ASP A 113 -19.07 -45.08 -17.38
CA ASP A 113 -20.43 -45.51 -17.02
C ASP A 113 -21.12 -46.24 -18.18
N ASP A 114 -20.44 -47.23 -18.77
CA ASP A 114 -20.90 -48.09 -19.87
C ASP A 114 -22.00 -49.09 -19.45
N ARG A 115 -22.77 -48.74 -18.39
CA ARG A 115 -23.94 -49.48 -17.94
C ARG A 115 -25.14 -48.98 -18.71
N ILE A 116 -25.51 -49.75 -19.72
CA ILE A 116 -26.74 -49.65 -20.55
C ILE A 116 -28.07 -49.64 -19.72
N ASN A 117 -28.03 -49.59 -18.38
CA ASN A 117 -29.19 -49.44 -17.49
C ASN A 117 -28.86 -48.58 -16.24
N VAL A 118 -28.19 -47.44 -16.40
CA VAL A 118 -28.15 -46.44 -15.31
C VAL A 118 -29.56 -45.83 -15.20
N ASP A 119 -30.16 -45.96 -14.02
CA ASP A 119 -31.41 -45.31 -13.68
C ASP A 119 -31.30 -43.80 -13.98
N ASP A 120 -32.20 -43.27 -14.82
CA ASP A 120 -32.26 -41.87 -15.26
C ASP A 120 -32.11 -40.87 -14.09
N SER A 121 -32.46 -41.33 -12.88
CA SER A 121 -32.34 -40.60 -11.62
C SER A 121 -30.89 -40.26 -11.23
N ALA A 122 -29.91 -41.13 -11.52
CA ALA A 122 -28.52 -40.95 -11.11
C ALA A 122 -27.77 -39.95 -12.00
N ILE A 123 -28.02 -39.98 -13.31
CA ILE A 123 -27.49 -38.99 -14.26
C ILE A 123 -28.03 -37.60 -13.94
N LYS A 124 -29.35 -37.50 -13.68
CA LYS A 124 -30.00 -36.24 -13.27
C LYS A 124 -29.43 -35.68 -11.97
N GLN A 125 -29.13 -36.53 -10.98
CA GLN A 125 -28.49 -36.08 -9.74
C GLN A 125 -27.09 -35.51 -9.99
N LEU A 126 -26.33 -36.09 -10.92
CA LEU A 126 -24.98 -35.66 -11.23
C LEU A 126 -24.95 -34.32 -11.98
N GLU A 127 -25.84 -34.16 -12.97
CA GLU A 127 -26.07 -32.89 -13.66
C GLU A 127 -26.50 -31.80 -12.67
N GLN A 128 -27.35 -32.13 -11.71
CA GLN A 128 -27.77 -31.20 -10.65
C GLN A 128 -26.59 -30.75 -9.76
N ARG A 129 -25.58 -31.60 -9.51
CA ARG A 129 -24.37 -31.22 -8.76
C ARG A 129 -23.48 -30.27 -9.54
N PHE A 130 -23.29 -30.51 -10.84
CA PHE A 130 -22.57 -29.55 -11.70
C PHE A 130 -23.32 -28.24 -11.85
N GLN A 131 -24.65 -28.26 -11.85
CA GLN A 131 -25.47 -27.05 -11.79
C GLN A 131 -25.24 -26.27 -10.48
N GLN A 132 -25.21 -26.95 -9.33
CA GLN A 132 -24.89 -26.33 -8.04
C GLN A 132 -23.46 -25.74 -7.98
N ILE A 133 -22.48 -26.40 -8.61
CA ILE A 133 -21.11 -25.87 -8.75
C ILE A 133 -21.12 -24.59 -9.60
N ARG A 134 -21.86 -24.57 -10.72
CA ARG A 134 -22.01 -23.39 -11.57
C ARG A 134 -22.70 -22.24 -10.84
N GLU A 135 -23.72 -22.52 -10.03
CA GLU A 135 -24.40 -21.52 -9.21
C GLU A 135 -23.48 -20.92 -8.15
N ALA A 136 -22.68 -21.73 -7.45
CA ALA A 136 -21.69 -21.25 -6.49
C ALA A 136 -20.64 -20.35 -7.17
N ASN A 137 -20.16 -20.75 -8.35
CA ASN A 137 -19.24 -19.95 -9.15
C ASN A 137 -19.86 -18.63 -9.63
N SER A 138 -21.14 -18.64 -10.02
CA SER A 138 -21.85 -17.42 -10.41
C SER A 138 -22.00 -16.44 -9.24
N ARG A 139 -22.27 -16.93 -8.03
CA ARG A 139 -22.33 -16.08 -6.82
C ARG A 139 -20.97 -15.44 -6.54
N LEU A 140 -19.90 -16.23 -6.63
CA LEU A 140 -18.54 -15.74 -6.45
C LEU A 140 -18.17 -14.65 -7.47
N LYS A 141 -18.60 -14.80 -8.74
CA LYS A 141 -18.44 -13.77 -9.77
C LYS A 141 -19.20 -12.48 -9.43
N GLY A 142 -20.43 -12.60 -8.93
CA GLY A 142 -21.21 -11.46 -8.45
C GLY A 142 -20.50 -10.72 -7.31
N SER A 143 -20.00 -11.44 -6.30
CA SER A 143 -19.23 -10.81 -5.20
C SER A 143 -17.92 -10.18 -5.66
N LEU A 144 -17.27 -10.74 -6.70
CA LEU A 144 -16.11 -10.09 -7.32
C LEU A 144 -16.49 -8.77 -8.00
N GLU A 145 -17.63 -8.71 -8.67
CA GLU A 145 -18.14 -7.50 -9.31
C GLU A 145 -18.48 -6.41 -8.28
N ASP A 146 -19.12 -6.79 -7.18
CA ASP A 146 -19.40 -5.90 -6.04
C ASP A 146 -18.11 -5.33 -5.45
N PHE A 147 -17.12 -6.20 -5.19
CA PHE A 147 -15.80 -5.78 -4.70
C PHE A 147 -15.08 -4.87 -5.71
N SER A 148 -15.16 -5.18 -7.00
CA SER A 148 -14.54 -4.40 -8.07
C SER A 148 -15.13 -3.00 -8.16
N THR A 149 -16.46 -2.90 -8.04
CA THR A 149 -17.20 -1.62 -7.99
C THR A 149 -16.77 -0.80 -6.78
N SER A 150 -16.74 -1.40 -5.59
CA SER A 150 -16.30 -0.70 -4.39
C SER A 150 -14.84 -0.24 -4.47
N LYS A 151 -13.95 -1.05 -5.05
CA LYS A 151 -12.56 -0.67 -5.27
C LYS A 151 -12.46 0.55 -6.17
N VAL A 152 -13.25 0.62 -7.26
CA VAL A 152 -13.28 1.81 -8.14
C VAL A 152 -13.65 3.05 -7.33
N THR A 153 -14.70 2.97 -6.51
CA THR A 153 -15.09 4.08 -5.62
C THR A 153 -13.98 4.48 -4.64
N CYS A 154 -13.32 3.53 -3.98
CA CYS A 154 -12.21 3.82 -3.08
C CYS A 154 -11.04 4.51 -3.80
N VAL A 155 -10.70 4.04 -4.99
CA VAL A 155 -9.63 4.60 -5.82
C VAL A 155 -9.99 6.01 -6.28
N ASP A 156 -11.21 6.24 -6.78
CA ASP A 156 -11.64 7.55 -7.27
C ASP A 156 -11.71 8.59 -6.15
N ILE A 157 -12.22 8.22 -4.98
CA ILE A 157 -12.21 9.07 -3.79
C ILE A 157 -10.77 9.44 -3.41
N THR A 158 -9.86 8.47 -3.40
CA THR A 158 -8.44 8.70 -3.05
C THR A 158 -7.76 9.60 -4.09
N ARG A 159 -8.03 9.41 -5.38
CA ARG A 159 -7.53 10.27 -6.47
C ARG A 159 -8.03 11.71 -6.35
N ASN A 160 -9.30 11.91 -5.99
CA ASN A 160 -9.85 13.25 -5.76
C ASN A 160 -9.13 13.96 -4.61
N VAL A 161 -8.84 13.26 -3.52
CA VAL A 161 -8.05 13.82 -2.42
C VAL A 161 -6.64 14.16 -2.86
N ILE A 162 -5.97 13.31 -3.65
CA ILE A 162 -4.64 13.61 -4.20
C ILE A 162 -4.66 14.93 -4.98
N MET A 163 -5.66 15.14 -5.85
CA MET A 163 -5.80 16.38 -6.62
C MET A 163 -6.00 17.60 -5.70
N GLU A 164 -6.82 17.49 -4.66
CA GLU A 164 -7.03 18.58 -3.70
C GLU A 164 -5.75 18.89 -2.90
N VAL A 165 -5.01 17.86 -2.48
CA VAL A 165 -3.70 18.02 -1.82
C VAL A 165 -2.72 18.76 -2.72
N GLU A 166 -2.62 18.36 -3.99
CA GLU A 166 -1.74 19.02 -4.98
C GLU A 166 -2.11 20.48 -5.21
N LYS A 167 -3.42 20.76 -5.35
CA LYS A 167 -3.95 22.09 -5.55
C LYS A 167 -3.65 22.99 -4.35
N VAL A 168 -3.97 22.54 -3.14
CA VAL A 168 -3.71 23.30 -1.90
C VAL A 168 -2.22 23.53 -1.72
N ASN A 169 -1.37 22.53 -1.96
CA ASN A 169 0.08 22.69 -1.89
C ASN A 169 0.56 23.77 -2.86
N THR A 170 0.16 23.67 -4.13
CA THR A 170 0.58 24.61 -5.18
C THR A 170 0.12 26.03 -4.89
N ASP A 171 -1.15 26.21 -4.50
CA ASP A 171 -1.72 27.53 -4.23
C ASP A 171 -1.10 28.19 -2.99
N THR A 172 -0.95 27.42 -1.91
CA THR A 172 -0.35 27.95 -0.68
C THR A 172 1.12 28.28 -0.86
N SER A 173 1.91 27.40 -1.49
CA SER A 173 3.32 27.67 -1.77
C SER A 173 3.51 28.88 -2.68
N ARG A 174 2.68 29.03 -3.73
CA ARG A 174 2.73 30.21 -4.61
C ARG A 174 2.44 31.50 -3.84
N ASN A 175 1.39 31.51 -3.03
CA ASN A 175 0.97 32.70 -2.28
C ASN A 175 2.00 33.11 -1.22
N VAL A 176 2.56 32.14 -0.48
CA VAL A 176 3.62 32.39 0.50
C VAL A 176 4.89 32.89 -0.19
N ALA A 177 5.31 32.27 -1.29
CA ALA A 177 6.50 32.68 -2.03
C ALA A 177 6.37 34.11 -2.62
N ALA A 178 5.19 34.45 -3.15
CA ALA A 178 4.92 35.79 -3.66
C ALA A 178 5.00 36.84 -2.54
N ALA A 179 4.32 36.58 -1.41
CA ALA A 179 4.34 37.50 -0.27
C ALA A 179 5.75 37.66 0.35
N LEU A 180 6.53 36.58 0.42
CA LEU A 180 7.92 36.61 0.86
C LEU A 180 8.79 37.42 -0.10
N THR A 181 8.62 37.25 -1.41
CA THR A 181 9.37 37.98 -2.44
C THR A 181 9.10 39.49 -2.35
N ASP A 182 7.84 39.89 -2.20
CA ASP A 182 7.47 41.30 -2.03
C ASP A 182 8.06 41.89 -0.75
N PHE A 183 7.98 41.14 0.35
CA PHE A 183 8.58 41.53 1.63
C PHE A 183 10.10 41.71 1.51
N ASP A 184 10.81 40.74 0.93
CA ASP A 184 12.27 40.79 0.74
C ASP A 184 12.69 41.94 -0.17
N HIS A 185 11.95 42.20 -1.24
CA HIS A 185 12.23 43.31 -2.14
C HIS A 185 12.12 44.64 -1.39
N GLN A 186 11.06 44.83 -0.61
CA GLN A 186 10.88 46.03 0.19
C GLN A 186 11.92 46.15 1.31
N ARG A 187 12.31 45.03 1.94
CA ARG A 187 13.35 45.00 2.99
C ARG A 187 14.68 45.54 2.45
N ARG A 188 15.07 45.13 1.24
CA ARG A 188 16.27 45.63 0.57
C ARG A 188 16.16 47.14 0.27
N ARG A 189 14.99 47.62 -0.14
CA ARG A 189 14.76 49.06 -0.37
C ARG A 189 14.90 49.87 0.91
N VAL A 190 14.34 49.40 2.02
CA VAL A 190 14.50 50.04 3.34
C VAL A 190 15.97 50.08 3.74
N GLN A 191 16.71 48.99 3.56
CA GLN A 191 18.14 48.95 3.87
C GLN A 191 18.97 49.95 3.04
N ILE A 192 18.62 50.16 1.77
CA ILE A 192 19.25 51.20 0.94
C ILE A 192 18.94 52.59 1.52
N LYS A 193 17.69 52.88 1.88
CA LYS A 193 17.30 54.18 2.45
C LYS A 193 17.86 54.44 3.84
N GLU A 194 18.00 53.41 4.65
CA GLU A 194 18.70 53.47 5.93
C GLU A 194 20.17 53.87 5.75
N ASN A 195 20.85 53.25 4.77
CA ASN A 195 22.23 53.58 4.44
C ASN A 195 22.37 55.01 3.89
N GLU A 196 21.46 55.47 3.03
CA GLU A 196 21.42 56.86 2.55
C GLU A 196 21.24 57.86 3.71
N MET A 197 20.34 57.57 4.65
CA MET A 197 20.10 58.39 5.84
C MET A 197 21.34 58.42 6.75
N ALA A 198 21.97 57.28 7.01
CA ALA A 198 23.20 57.19 7.80
C ALA A 198 24.35 57.98 7.16
N GLN A 199 24.51 57.89 5.83
CA GLN A 199 25.50 58.66 5.10
C GLN A 199 25.22 60.17 5.16
N ALA A 200 23.97 60.60 5.02
CA ALA A 200 23.60 62.01 5.16
C ALA A 200 23.91 62.54 6.57
N MET A 201 23.51 61.81 7.62
CA MET A 201 23.83 62.16 9.02
C MET A 201 25.33 62.19 9.31
N SER A 202 26.14 61.38 8.64
CA SER A 202 27.59 61.37 8.84
C SER A 202 28.30 62.59 8.24
N ARG A 203 27.65 63.28 7.28
CA ARG A 203 28.24 64.38 6.52
C ARG A 203 27.79 65.75 6.99
N THR A 204 26.58 65.85 7.53
CA THR A 204 25.98 67.13 7.95
C THR A 204 25.21 67.03 9.28
N SER A 205 24.83 68.18 9.83
CA SER A 205 24.02 68.28 11.06
C SER A 205 22.65 67.61 10.88
N ARG A 206 22.10 67.05 11.95
CA ARG A 206 20.76 66.46 11.98
C ARG A 206 19.64 67.44 11.58
N GLU A 207 19.89 68.73 11.70
CA GLU A 207 18.92 69.78 11.32
C GLU A 207 18.96 70.12 9.81
N ASP A 208 19.90 69.56 9.07
CA ASP A 208 20.01 69.76 7.62
C ASP A 208 18.75 69.25 6.89
N PRO A 209 18.12 70.07 6.02
CA PRO A 209 16.99 69.65 5.19
C PRO A 209 17.22 68.34 4.42
N ALA A 210 18.45 68.08 3.97
CA ALA A 210 18.80 66.84 3.27
C ALA A 210 18.72 65.60 4.19
N VAL A 211 19.13 65.74 5.45
CA VAL A 211 19.00 64.68 6.47
C VAL A 211 17.54 64.43 6.81
N ARG A 212 16.74 65.50 7.00
CA ARG A 212 15.29 65.38 7.25
C ARG A 212 14.54 64.73 6.07
N PHE A 213 14.94 65.03 4.84
CA PHE A 213 14.35 64.40 3.64
C PHE A 213 14.71 62.92 3.55
N ALA A 214 15.97 62.55 3.86
CA ALA A 214 16.38 61.14 3.90
C ALA A 214 15.66 60.36 5.02
N GLU A 215 15.49 60.98 6.19
CA GLU A 215 14.73 60.42 7.33
C GLU A 215 13.26 60.17 6.96
N LEU A 216 12.59 61.14 6.31
CA LEU A 216 11.21 60.98 5.84
C LEU A 216 11.07 59.82 4.84
N ASN A 217 12.00 59.70 3.88
CA ASN A 217 11.96 58.61 2.91
C ASN A 217 12.19 57.25 3.55
N TYR A 218 13.13 57.16 4.50
CA TYR A 218 13.36 55.94 5.28
C TYR A 218 12.10 55.55 6.06
N VAL A 219 11.45 56.49 6.76
CA VAL A 219 10.22 56.23 7.51
C VAL A 219 9.11 55.74 6.58
N LYS A 220 8.90 56.41 5.44
CA LYS A 220 7.88 56.03 4.46
C LYS A 220 8.09 54.60 3.92
N GLU A 221 9.32 54.24 3.55
CA GLU A 221 9.60 52.90 3.04
C GLU A 221 9.49 51.83 4.16
N SER A 222 9.79 52.21 5.41
CA SER A 222 9.65 51.35 6.59
C SER A 222 8.18 51.04 6.90
N GLU A 223 7.28 52.03 6.79
CA GLU A 223 5.83 51.81 6.94
C GLU A 223 5.29 50.83 5.89
N VAL A 224 5.77 50.94 4.64
CA VAL A 224 5.41 49.99 3.57
C VAL A 224 5.93 48.58 3.88
N LEU A 225 7.16 48.47 4.42
CA LEU A 225 7.73 47.19 4.84
C LEU A 225 6.88 46.52 5.92
N GLU A 226 6.41 47.26 6.92
CA GLU A 226 5.51 46.73 7.97
C GLU A 226 4.17 46.26 7.40
N GLY A 227 3.64 46.96 6.38
CA GLY A 227 2.46 46.53 5.64
C GLY A 227 2.67 45.19 4.93
N LEU A 228 3.81 45.02 4.25
CA LEU A 228 4.15 43.78 3.55
C LEU A 228 4.51 42.64 4.52
N GLY A 229 5.18 42.93 5.63
CA GLY A 229 5.46 41.94 6.68
C GLY A 229 4.19 41.36 7.28
N ARG A 230 3.16 42.20 7.53
CA ARG A 230 1.83 41.71 7.94
C ARG A 230 1.19 40.81 6.87
N LYS A 231 1.23 41.22 5.60
CA LYS A 231 0.72 40.40 4.49
C LYS A 231 1.41 39.04 4.39
N TYR A 232 2.73 39.00 4.57
CA TYR A 232 3.50 37.76 4.58
C TYR A 232 3.05 36.84 5.73
N ILE A 233 2.98 37.40 6.95
CA ILE A 233 2.53 36.68 8.15
C ILE A 233 1.10 36.13 7.98
N ASP A 234 0.21 36.92 7.39
CA ASP A 234 -1.18 36.51 7.13
C ASP A 234 -1.24 35.41 6.06
N SER A 235 -0.44 35.54 4.99
CA SER A 235 -0.33 34.50 3.95
C SER A 235 0.16 33.18 4.53
N LEU A 236 1.18 33.23 5.39
CA LEU A 236 1.72 32.06 6.09
C LEU A 236 0.68 31.44 7.03
N GLY A 237 -0.04 32.26 7.79
CA GLY A 237 -1.12 31.80 8.66
C GLY A 237 -2.27 31.13 7.89
N ASN A 238 -2.65 31.68 6.74
CA ASN A 238 -3.67 31.11 5.86
C ASN A 238 -3.19 29.79 5.23
N ALA A 239 -1.94 29.76 4.76
CA ALA A 239 -1.30 28.55 4.25
C ALA A 239 -1.27 27.44 5.31
N MET A 240 -0.87 27.76 6.54
CA MET A 240 -0.88 26.81 7.66
C MET A 240 -2.28 26.24 7.95
N LYS A 241 -3.34 27.04 7.86
CA LYS A 241 -4.73 26.57 8.04
C LYS A 241 -5.18 25.67 6.90
N ALA A 242 -4.95 26.08 5.65
CA ALA A 242 -5.33 25.31 4.47
C ALA A 242 -4.60 23.96 4.43
N THR A 243 -3.30 23.97 4.69
CA THR A 243 -2.48 22.75 4.77
C THR A 243 -2.90 21.83 5.91
N HIS A 244 -3.30 22.37 7.07
CA HIS A 244 -3.85 21.55 8.15
C HIS A 244 -5.15 20.87 7.77
N PHE A 245 -6.10 21.65 7.23
CA PHE A 245 -7.41 21.15 6.84
C PHE A 245 -7.29 20.05 5.78
N VAL A 246 -6.44 20.23 4.76
CA VAL A 246 -6.26 19.22 3.71
C VAL A 246 -5.61 17.95 4.25
N LEU A 247 -4.69 18.06 5.22
CA LEU A 247 -4.10 16.89 5.89
C LEU A 247 -5.14 16.13 6.72
N GLU A 248 -6.02 16.83 7.44
CA GLU A 248 -7.12 16.21 8.18
C GLU A 248 -8.10 15.49 7.26
N GLN A 249 -8.53 16.15 6.18
CA GLN A 249 -9.38 15.53 5.17
C GLN A 249 -8.71 14.31 4.54
N SER A 250 -7.42 14.43 4.17
CA SER A 250 -6.66 13.33 3.59
C SER A 250 -6.56 12.14 4.53
N SER A 251 -6.35 12.39 5.82
CA SER A 251 -6.32 11.36 6.86
C SER A 251 -7.67 10.66 6.95
N MET A 252 -8.77 11.42 7.14
CA MET A 252 -10.12 10.84 7.25
C MET A 252 -10.49 10.02 6.03
N THR A 253 -10.25 10.55 4.83
CA THR A 253 -10.56 9.85 3.58
C THR A 253 -9.68 8.62 3.35
N GLY A 254 -8.38 8.71 3.67
CA GLY A 254 -7.46 7.57 3.58
C GLY A 254 -7.89 6.42 4.49
N TRP A 255 -8.27 6.71 5.74
CA TRP A 255 -8.79 5.71 6.66
C TRP A 255 -10.15 5.14 6.22
N ALA A 256 -11.07 6.00 5.78
CA ALA A 256 -12.40 5.58 5.35
C ALA A 256 -12.35 4.69 4.10
N SER A 257 -11.60 5.09 3.07
CA SER A 257 -11.43 4.31 1.84
C SER A 257 -10.78 2.96 2.11
N SER A 258 -9.75 2.92 2.96
CA SER A 258 -9.09 1.68 3.38
C SER A 258 -10.05 0.75 4.13
N ASN A 259 -10.85 1.30 5.06
CA ASN A 259 -11.84 0.51 5.80
C ASN A 259 -12.87 -0.12 4.85
N VAL A 260 -13.47 0.68 3.95
CA VAL A 260 -14.43 0.18 2.95
C VAL A 260 -13.79 -0.91 2.09
N PHE A 261 -12.56 -0.69 1.61
CA PHE A 261 -11.83 -1.66 0.80
C PHE A 261 -11.66 -2.99 1.55
N PHE A 262 -11.18 -2.97 2.79
CA PHE A 262 -10.96 -4.19 3.58
C PHE A 262 -12.25 -4.88 4.01
N VAL A 263 -13.33 -4.15 4.27
CA VAL A 263 -14.65 -4.74 4.54
C VAL A 263 -15.14 -5.53 3.32
N GLN A 264 -15.05 -4.94 2.13
CA GLN A 264 -15.48 -5.59 0.89
C GLN A 264 -14.58 -6.76 0.49
N LEU A 265 -13.27 -6.62 0.70
CA LEU A 265 -12.31 -7.72 0.50
C LEU A 265 -12.61 -8.89 1.46
N GLY A 266 -12.91 -8.59 2.72
CA GLY A 266 -13.28 -9.57 3.73
C GLY A 266 -14.58 -10.30 3.36
N GLN A 267 -15.58 -9.56 2.87
CA GLN A 267 -16.84 -10.14 2.39
C GLN A 267 -16.61 -11.08 1.20
N LEU A 268 -15.79 -10.67 0.24
CA LEU A 268 -15.41 -11.50 -0.92
C LEU A 268 -14.70 -12.79 -0.48
N PHE A 269 -13.75 -12.71 0.45
CA PHE A 269 -13.04 -13.89 0.95
C PHE A 269 -13.94 -14.82 1.78
N SER A 270 -14.91 -14.26 2.50
CA SER A 270 -15.94 -15.05 3.18
C SER A 270 -16.78 -15.84 2.17
N GLU A 271 -17.27 -15.17 1.11
CA GLU A 271 -18.05 -15.81 0.06
C GLU A 271 -17.23 -16.86 -0.70
N MET A 272 -15.96 -16.56 -0.99
CA MET A 272 -15.03 -17.51 -1.62
C MET A 272 -14.86 -18.77 -0.77
N SER A 273 -14.70 -18.61 0.55
CA SER A 273 -14.58 -19.74 1.48
C SER A 273 -15.86 -20.58 1.53
N ALA A 274 -17.03 -19.93 1.58
CA ALA A 274 -18.32 -20.61 1.55
C ALA A 274 -18.53 -21.37 0.24
N SER A 275 -18.28 -20.72 -0.90
CA SER A 275 -18.38 -21.30 -2.24
C SER A 275 -17.40 -22.45 -2.44
N ALA A 276 -16.15 -22.32 -1.99
CA ALA A 276 -15.16 -23.39 -2.08
C ALA A 276 -15.58 -24.64 -1.27
N LYS A 277 -16.15 -24.46 -0.07
CA LYS A 277 -16.70 -25.57 0.72
C LYS A 277 -17.88 -26.25 0.03
N ALA A 278 -18.79 -25.47 -0.56
CA ALA A 278 -19.92 -25.99 -1.31
C ALA A 278 -19.47 -26.79 -2.55
N ILE A 279 -18.50 -26.26 -3.30
CA ILE A 279 -17.90 -26.94 -4.46
C ILE A 279 -17.23 -28.24 -4.01
N ALA A 280 -16.43 -28.21 -2.94
CA ALA A 280 -15.75 -29.41 -2.42
C ALA A 280 -16.75 -30.50 -1.99
N ALA A 281 -17.86 -30.13 -1.34
CA ALA A 281 -18.91 -31.06 -0.97
C ALA A 281 -19.57 -31.71 -2.21
N ASN A 282 -19.83 -30.92 -3.25
CA ASN A 282 -20.38 -31.44 -4.51
C ASN A 282 -19.38 -32.35 -5.24
N LEU A 283 -18.10 -31.99 -5.30
CA LEU A 283 -17.04 -32.83 -5.88
C LEU A 283 -16.86 -34.14 -5.12
N LEU A 284 -16.95 -34.12 -3.78
CA LEU A 284 -16.90 -35.32 -2.96
C LEU A 284 -18.08 -36.25 -3.25
N PHE A 285 -19.28 -35.68 -3.42
CA PHE A 285 -20.45 -36.45 -3.82
C PHE A 285 -20.27 -37.08 -5.20
N ILE A 286 -19.81 -36.30 -6.19
CA ILE A 286 -19.50 -36.79 -7.56
C ILE A 286 -18.54 -37.98 -7.47
N LYS A 287 -17.40 -37.81 -6.78
CA LYS A 287 -16.41 -38.88 -6.56
C LYS A 287 -17.03 -40.14 -5.95
N ASN A 288 -17.83 -40.00 -4.89
CA ASN A 288 -18.40 -41.15 -4.18
C ASN A 288 -19.50 -41.85 -5.00
N SER A 289 -20.25 -41.09 -5.82
CA SER A 289 -21.31 -41.64 -6.66
C SER A 289 -20.78 -42.58 -7.75
N GLN A 290 -19.55 -42.34 -8.21
CA GLN A 290 -18.94 -43.11 -9.31
C GLN A 290 -18.58 -44.55 -8.93
N LYS A 291 -18.48 -44.92 -7.64
CA LYS A 291 -18.13 -46.29 -7.15
C LYS A 291 -16.85 -46.93 -7.75
N VAL A 292 -16.09 -46.22 -8.59
CA VAL A 292 -14.90 -46.67 -9.34
C VAL A 292 -13.84 -47.26 -8.40
N SER A 293 -13.69 -46.73 -7.19
CA SER A 293 -12.66 -47.18 -6.25
C SER A 293 -12.78 -48.65 -5.82
N HIS A 294 -13.99 -49.21 -5.71
CA HIS A 294 -14.15 -50.60 -5.27
C HIS A 294 -13.85 -51.58 -6.40
N GLN A 295 -14.38 -51.29 -7.59
CA GLN A 295 -14.19 -52.10 -8.79
C GLN A 295 -12.73 -52.08 -9.27
N LEU A 296 -12.07 -50.91 -9.25
CA LEU A 296 -10.65 -50.80 -9.60
C LEU A 296 -9.76 -51.57 -8.62
N THR A 297 -10.12 -51.60 -7.33
CA THR A 297 -9.39 -52.36 -6.31
C THR A 297 -9.58 -53.87 -6.47
N GLU A 298 -10.78 -54.32 -6.83
CA GLU A 298 -11.07 -55.71 -7.15
C GLU A 298 -10.38 -56.15 -8.43
N GLU A 299 -10.38 -55.32 -9.47
CA GLU A 299 -9.73 -55.65 -10.73
C GLU A 299 -8.21 -55.64 -10.60
N LYS A 300 -7.65 -54.70 -9.84
CA LYS A 300 -6.23 -54.73 -9.47
C LYS A 300 -5.88 -56.00 -8.70
N ARG A 301 -6.77 -56.49 -7.82
CA ARG A 301 -6.59 -57.76 -7.09
C ARG A 301 -6.68 -58.96 -8.04
N ARG A 302 -7.61 -58.95 -9.00
CA ARG A 302 -7.78 -60.00 -10.02
C ARG A 302 -6.54 -60.10 -10.91
N ILE A 303 -6.07 -58.99 -11.46
CA ILE A 303 -4.86 -58.94 -12.30
C ILE A 303 -3.63 -59.44 -11.53
N LEU A 304 -3.48 -59.06 -10.25
CA LEU A 304 -2.38 -59.56 -9.41
C LEU A 304 -2.50 -61.06 -9.10
N GLN A 305 -3.71 -61.60 -8.98
CA GLN A 305 -3.94 -63.04 -8.82
C GLN A 305 -3.69 -63.81 -10.11
N GLU A 306 -4.11 -63.29 -11.27
CA GLU A 306 -3.84 -63.86 -12.59
C GLU A 306 -2.34 -63.89 -12.86
N GLN A 307 -1.61 -62.78 -12.66
CA GLN A 307 -0.16 -62.74 -12.83
C GLN A 307 0.57 -63.74 -11.91
N ARG A 308 0.11 -63.91 -10.67
CA ARG A 308 0.63 -64.94 -9.77
C ARG A 308 0.33 -66.35 -10.29
N ALA A 309 -0.89 -66.63 -10.75
CA ALA A 309 -1.26 -67.92 -11.31
C ALA A 309 -0.46 -68.26 -12.58
N THR A 310 -0.24 -67.29 -13.48
CA THR A 310 0.57 -67.47 -14.69
C THR A 310 2.06 -67.68 -14.35
N SER A 311 2.58 -67.00 -13.33
CA SER A 311 3.96 -67.23 -12.85
C SER A 311 4.13 -68.62 -12.23
N THR A 312 3.15 -69.10 -11.46
CA THR A 312 3.16 -70.46 -10.87
C THR A 312 2.99 -71.54 -11.95
N ALA A 313 2.16 -71.30 -12.97
CA ALA A 313 1.99 -72.20 -14.10
C ALA A 313 3.25 -72.27 -14.98
N ALA A 314 3.94 -71.14 -15.18
CA ALA A 314 5.24 -71.11 -15.87
C ALA A 314 6.33 -71.87 -15.09
N VAL A 315 6.36 -71.75 -13.75
CA VAL A 315 7.26 -72.54 -12.90
C VAL A 315 6.91 -74.03 -12.93
N ALA A 316 5.64 -74.40 -12.90
CA ALA A 316 5.20 -75.80 -13.00
C ALA A 316 5.52 -76.44 -14.38
N ALA A 317 5.39 -75.69 -15.47
CA ALA A 317 5.79 -76.14 -16.82
C ALA A 317 7.32 -76.35 -16.92
N THR A 318 8.11 -75.53 -16.21
CA THR A 318 9.58 -75.65 -16.17
C THR A 318 10.04 -76.85 -15.33
N VAL A 319 9.31 -77.18 -14.25
CA VAL A 319 9.60 -78.36 -13.41
C VAL A 319 9.22 -79.68 -14.10
N THR A 320 8.22 -79.66 -15.00
CA THR A 320 7.82 -80.87 -15.75
C THR A 320 8.79 -81.23 -16.90
N THR A 321 9.66 -80.31 -17.32
CA THR A 321 10.56 -80.49 -18.48
C THR A 321 12.01 -80.81 -18.09
N THR A 322 12.30 -81.13 -16.82
CA THR A 322 13.70 -81.28 -16.36
C THR A 322 13.96 -82.58 -15.58
N ARG A 323 14.23 -83.69 -16.29
CA ARG A 323 15.42 -84.59 -16.14
C ARG A 323 15.21 -85.98 -16.78
N PRO A 324 16.28 -86.74 -17.12
CA PRO A 324 17.67 -86.33 -17.39
C PRO A 324 18.23 -86.92 -18.71
N PHE A 325 19.13 -86.21 -19.40
CA PHE A 325 20.28 -86.86 -20.03
C PHE A 325 21.45 -85.88 -20.05
N THR A 326 22.52 -86.32 -19.40
CA THR A 326 23.77 -85.60 -19.22
C THR A 326 24.75 -85.97 -20.33
N GLU A 327 25.57 -84.98 -20.66
CA GLU A 327 26.94 -85.06 -21.22
C GLU A 327 27.14 -85.39 -22.71
N GLY A 328 27.84 -84.46 -23.39
CA GLY A 328 28.50 -84.78 -24.65
C GLY A 328 29.06 -83.64 -25.51
N ALA A 329 29.82 -82.71 -24.93
CA ALA A 329 31.00 -82.04 -25.52
C ALA A 329 30.94 -81.17 -26.81
N SER A 330 31.70 -80.05 -26.71
CA SER A 330 32.33 -79.19 -27.75
C SER A 330 31.44 -78.21 -28.53
N ALA A 331 31.86 -76.99 -28.91
CA ALA A 331 32.94 -76.08 -28.53
C ALA A 331 32.61 -74.69 -29.12
N SER A 332 32.99 -73.64 -28.40
CA SER A 332 33.19 -72.22 -28.76
C SER A 332 33.95 -71.94 -30.09
N PRO A 333 34.25 -70.68 -30.53
CA PRO A 333 33.81 -69.33 -30.09
C PRO A 333 33.51 -68.29 -31.22
N GLY A 334 32.95 -67.13 -30.83
CA GLY A 334 33.48 -65.79 -31.21
C GLY A 334 32.91 -65.06 -32.44
N ALA A 335 32.41 -63.82 -32.22
CA ALA A 335 32.72 -62.62 -33.03
C ALA A 335 31.90 -61.37 -32.59
N SER A 336 32.64 -60.35 -32.16
CA SER A 336 32.57 -58.93 -32.63
C SER A 336 31.39 -57.99 -32.30
N SER A 337 31.75 -56.95 -31.52
CA SER A 337 31.26 -55.53 -31.50
C SER A 337 31.49 -54.85 -32.88
N PRO A 338 31.09 -53.58 -33.25
CA PRO A 338 30.82 -52.37 -32.43
C PRO A 338 29.83 -51.25 -32.95
N TYR A 339 29.78 -50.12 -32.20
CA TYR A 339 29.32 -48.72 -32.47
C TYR A 339 27.83 -48.36 -32.20
N SER A 340 27.47 -47.46 -31.24
CA SER A 340 27.65 -45.97 -31.13
C SER A 340 26.73 -45.18 -32.09
N CYS A 341 26.00 -44.09 -31.77
CA CYS A 341 26.14 -43.02 -30.76
C CYS A 341 24.85 -42.13 -30.71
N THR A 342 24.53 -41.55 -29.53
CA THR A 342 24.06 -40.14 -29.22
C THR A 342 22.75 -39.59 -29.82
N ASN A 343 21.93 -38.68 -29.24
CA ASN A 343 21.77 -37.87 -28.00
C ASN A 343 20.27 -37.39 -28.03
N ASP A 344 19.53 -36.97 -27.00
CA ASP A 344 19.74 -35.81 -26.13
C ASP A 344 18.65 -35.70 -25.03
N SER A 345 19.06 -35.27 -23.83
CA SER A 345 18.36 -34.46 -22.81
C SER A 345 16.93 -34.76 -22.33
N LEU A 346 16.79 -35.17 -21.05
CA LEU A 346 16.19 -34.32 -20.00
C LEU A 346 16.38 -34.92 -18.59
N VAL A 347 16.88 -34.07 -17.71
CA VAL A 347 17.21 -34.28 -16.29
C VAL A 347 15.94 -34.53 -15.44
N PRO A 348 15.97 -35.45 -14.45
CA PRO A 348 14.93 -35.59 -13.43
C PRO A 348 15.21 -34.72 -12.19
N SER A 349 14.23 -33.94 -11.75
CA SER A 349 14.24 -33.22 -10.45
C SER A 349 13.71 -34.10 -9.30
N PRO A 350 14.18 -33.89 -8.05
CA PRO A 350 13.96 -34.82 -6.95
C PRO A 350 12.78 -34.45 -6.02
N LEU A 351 12.23 -35.48 -5.36
CA LEU A 351 11.33 -35.39 -4.20
C LEU A 351 12.06 -34.84 -2.95
N PRO A 352 11.40 -34.07 -2.07
CA PRO A 352 11.95 -33.72 -0.76
C PRO A 352 11.49 -34.66 0.37
N THR A 353 12.44 -34.96 1.25
CA THR A 353 12.33 -35.72 2.50
C THR A 353 11.87 -34.81 3.66
N ALA A 354 11.04 -35.36 4.55
CA ALA A 354 10.63 -34.73 5.81
C ALA A 354 11.65 -34.97 6.95
N SER A 355 11.84 -33.99 7.84
CA SER A 355 12.13 -34.24 9.28
C SER A 355 11.94 -32.99 10.17
N GLN A 356 10.89 -33.06 11.00
CA GLN A 356 10.77 -32.81 12.46
C GLN A 356 11.24 -31.54 13.23
N LEU A 357 10.25 -30.99 14.00
CA LEU A 357 10.21 -30.44 15.39
C LEU A 357 11.23 -29.35 15.82
N GLY A 358 10.86 -28.15 16.31
CA GLY A 358 9.96 -27.66 17.39
C GLY A 358 10.74 -26.58 18.22
N PRO A 359 10.25 -25.83 19.24
CA PRO A 359 8.95 -25.81 19.95
C PRO A 359 8.30 -24.39 20.12
N SER A 360 6.96 -24.29 20.24
CA SER A 360 6.13 -23.98 21.44
C SER A 360 6.30 -22.61 22.15
N ALA A 361 5.23 -21.79 22.13
CA ALA A 361 4.89 -20.85 23.22
C ALA A 361 3.39 -20.45 23.22
N LYS A 362 2.69 -21.02 24.21
CA LYS A 362 1.49 -20.63 25.01
C LYS A 362 0.59 -19.43 24.64
N GLU A 363 -0.70 -19.77 24.54
CA GLU A 363 -1.91 -19.24 25.23
C GLU A 363 -1.98 -17.80 25.78
N GLY A 364 -3.09 -17.13 25.41
CA GLY A 364 -3.73 -16.06 26.18
C GLY A 364 -5.05 -15.58 25.52
N SER A 365 -6.20 -16.01 26.03
CA SER A 365 -7.52 -15.34 25.94
C SER A 365 -7.88 -14.85 27.36
N PRO A 366 -8.72 -13.82 27.62
CA PRO A 366 -10.14 -13.66 27.18
C PRO A 366 -10.51 -12.19 26.79
N THR A 367 -11.70 -11.80 26.29
CA THR A 367 -13.02 -11.80 26.96
C THR A 367 -14.12 -11.31 26.00
N GLU A 368 -15.35 -11.79 26.20
CA GLU A 368 -16.59 -11.51 25.45
C GLU A 368 -17.25 -10.13 25.73
N GLY A 369 -17.95 -9.62 24.71
CA GLY A 369 -19.21 -8.82 24.79
C GLY A 369 -19.15 -7.33 24.36
N PRO A 370 -20.24 -6.70 23.85
CA PRO A 370 -21.53 -7.23 23.35
C PRO A 370 -21.92 -6.78 21.91
N GLU A 371 -22.91 -7.50 21.36
CA GLU A 371 -23.80 -7.26 20.20
C GLU A 371 -23.54 -6.09 19.23
N ARG A 372 -23.18 -6.45 17.98
CA ARG A 372 -23.14 -5.55 16.82
C ARG A 372 -24.55 -5.32 16.26
N ARG A 373 -25.03 -4.07 16.33
CA ARG A 373 -26.02 -3.56 15.35
C ARG A 373 -25.31 -3.30 14.02
N PRO A 374 -25.97 -3.52 12.87
CA PRO A 374 -25.44 -3.09 11.58
C PRO A 374 -25.37 -1.56 11.57
N VAL A 375 -24.18 -1.02 11.29
CA VAL A 375 -23.96 0.42 11.13
C VAL A 375 -24.54 0.84 9.79
N ASN A 376 -25.50 1.76 9.82
CA ASN A 376 -26.05 2.37 8.61
C ASN A 376 -25.05 3.39 8.06
N ILE A 377 -24.75 3.30 6.75
CA ILE A 377 -23.78 4.15 6.05
C ILE A 377 -24.21 5.63 6.08
N GLU A 378 -25.51 5.89 6.27
CA GLU A 378 -26.09 7.23 6.33
C GLU A 378 -25.76 8.00 7.62
N ASP A 379 -25.36 7.31 8.69
CA ASP A 379 -25.00 7.95 9.97
C ASP A 379 -23.57 8.52 9.99
N LEU A 380 -22.78 8.29 8.93
CA LEU A 380 -21.41 8.80 8.79
C LEU A 380 -21.33 10.21 8.18
N PHE A 381 -22.46 10.78 7.76
CA PHE A 381 -22.51 12.05 7.03
C PHE A 381 -23.43 13.12 7.66
N GLN A 382 -23.75 13.01 8.95
CA GLN A 382 -24.44 14.06 9.72
C GLN A 382 -23.51 14.83 10.65
#